data_AF-A0A353PX53-F1
#
_entry.id   AF-A0A353PX53-F1
#
_cell.length_a   1.000
_cell.length_b   1.000
_cell.length_c   1.000
_cell.angle_alpha   90.00
_cell.angle_beta   90.00
_cell.angle_gamma   90.00
#
_symmetry.space_group_name_H-M   'P 1'
#
loop_
_entity.id
_entity.type
_entity.pdbx_description
1 polymer ?
#
loop_
_entity_poly.entity_id
_entity_poly.type
_entity_poly.pdbx_seq_one_letter_code
_entity_poly.pdbx_strand_id
1 'polypeptide(L)'
;MTVAVVTTPFQFEGAYKMRLAQEGIEKLKPNVDTLIVIPNENLKKVNEKNLTMAKMFMIADDILRQGVQGISDLITQHGETNINIDFADVETTMKGKGDAIFGVGVSRGENRAVDAATQSINNPLLQDSYIDGAENILLNISSDESLAYDEVEEIVNIIRSSADPDVHLIYGQTFDADMEDSIKVTVIATGFAKDRSMKKQLDSSMFSKQQTKKDIDKDSYISSDMWSEIQGEEKKEKNQAQYLSSRNQNDLETPAFYRNKSGINLKP
;
A
#
# COMPACT_ATOMS: atom_id res chain seq x y z
N MET A 1 13.35 -24.68 -1.84
CA MET A 1 12.45 -23.53 -2.04
C MET A 1 11.02 -23.95 -1.77
N THR A 2 10.30 -23.24 -0.91
CA THR A 2 8.88 -23.44 -0.60
C THR A 2 8.14 -22.11 -0.70
N VAL A 3 7.26 -21.98 -1.68
CA VAL A 3 6.43 -20.80 -1.89
C VAL A 3 5.00 -21.12 -1.45
N ALA A 4 4.42 -20.23 -0.64
CA ALA A 4 3.01 -20.30 -0.27
C ALA A 4 2.24 -19.16 -0.93
N VAL A 5 1.14 -19.50 -1.60
CA VAL A 5 0.19 -18.54 -2.16
C VAL A 5 -1.13 -18.72 -1.40
N VAL A 6 -1.56 -17.70 -0.69
CA VAL A 6 -2.74 -17.76 0.19
C VAL A 6 -3.63 -16.55 0.00
N THR A 7 -4.93 -16.71 0.27
CA THR A 7 -5.90 -15.62 0.25
C THR A 7 -6.36 -15.22 1.65
N THR A 8 -6.60 -13.93 1.88
CA THR A 8 -7.38 -13.48 3.05
C THR A 8 -8.86 -13.38 2.70
N PRO A 9 -9.77 -13.67 3.65
CA PRO A 9 -11.22 -13.67 3.38
C PRO A 9 -11.74 -12.27 2.99
N PHE A 10 -12.92 -12.23 2.39
CA PHE A 10 -13.59 -10.95 2.10
C PHE A 10 -14.07 -10.27 3.39
N GLN A 11 -14.20 -8.93 3.37
CA GLN A 11 -14.67 -8.19 4.55
C GLN A 11 -16.06 -8.64 5.03
N PHE A 12 -16.97 -9.03 4.12
CA PHE A 12 -18.32 -9.46 4.48
C PHE A 12 -18.34 -10.80 5.21
N GLU A 13 -17.29 -11.62 5.14
CA GLU A 13 -17.23 -12.90 5.86
C GLU A 13 -16.98 -12.73 7.37
N GLY A 14 -16.67 -11.50 7.79
CA GLY A 14 -16.58 -11.10 9.19
C GLY A 14 -15.16 -11.11 9.76
N ALA A 15 -14.96 -10.26 10.77
CA ALA A 15 -13.67 -10.05 11.43
C ALA A 15 -13.09 -11.31 12.09
N TYR A 16 -13.94 -12.26 12.51
CA TYR A 16 -13.49 -13.51 13.10
C TYR A 16 -12.67 -14.37 12.11
N LYS A 17 -13.13 -14.51 10.86
CA LYS A 17 -12.37 -15.24 9.82
C LYS A 17 -11.09 -14.51 9.45
N MET A 18 -11.13 -13.17 9.38
CA MET A 18 -9.94 -12.36 9.10
C MET A 18 -8.86 -12.58 10.18
N ARG A 19 -9.24 -12.59 11.46
CA ARG A 19 -8.32 -12.88 12.57
C ARG A 19 -7.70 -14.26 12.45
N LEU A 20 -8.50 -15.28 12.14
CA LEU A 20 -7.98 -16.64 11.93
C LEU A 20 -7.02 -16.72 10.74
N ALA A 21 -7.32 -16.03 9.64
CA ALA A 21 -6.43 -15.96 8.49
C ALA A 21 -5.09 -15.30 8.86
N GLN A 22 -5.11 -14.19 9.61
CA GLN A 22 -3.91 -13.51 10.07
C GLN A 22 -3.06 -14.40 11.00
N GLU A 23 -3.68 -15.06 11.98
CA GLU A 23 -3.00 -16.01 12.86
C GLU A 23 -2.39 -17.19 12.09
N GLY A 24 -3.06 -17.64 11.01
CA GLY A 24 -2.57 -18.67 10.12
C GLY A 24 -1.36 -18.22 9.30
N ILE A 25 -1.42 -17.01 8.71
CA ILE A 25 -0.33 -16.38 7.95
C ILE A 25 0.91 -16.22 8.84
N GLU A 26 0.75 -15.75 10.09
CA GLU A 26 1.86 -15.60 11.03
C GLU A 26 2.54 -16.93 11.38
N LYS A 27 1.78 -18.01 11.50
CA LYS A 27 2.32 -19.36 11.71
C LYS A 27 2.94 -19.95 10.45
N LEU A 28 2.47 -19.57 9.28
CA LEU A 28 2.97 -20.07 7.99
C LEU A 28 4.28 -19.42 7.60
N LYS A 29 4.42 -18.11 7.86
CA LYS A 29 5.59 -17.29 7.53
C LYS A 29 6.96 -17.88 7.89
N PRO A 30 7.19 -18.48 9.09
CA PRO A 30 8.49 -19.09 9.42
C PRO A 30 8.75 -20.43 8.71
N ASN A 31 7.74 -21.04 8.09
CA ASN A 31 7.83 -22.36 7.45
C ASN A 31 7.97 -22.28 5.92
N VAL A 32 7.96 -21.08 5.35
CA VAL A 32 7.99 -20.85 3.89
C VAL A 32 9.10 -19.88 3.54
N ASP A 33 9.70 -20.06 2.36
CA ASP A 33 10.71 -19.15 1.85
C ASP A 33 10.10 -17.83 1.37
N THR A 34 8.94 -17.93 0.72
CA THR A 34 8.17 -16.81 0.18
C THR A 34 6.68 -17.00 0.46
N LEU A 35 6.03 -15.94 0.91
CA LEU A 35 4.59 -15.89 1.17
C LEU A 35 3.94 -14.79 0.34
N ILE A 36 3.11 -15.20 -0.61
CA ILE A 36 2.27 -14.31 -1.42
C ILE A 36 0.88 -14.29 -0.78
N VAL A 37 0.49 -13.13 -0.25
CA VAL A 37 -0.82 -12.93 0.38
C VAL A 37 -1.72 -12.12 -0.55
N ILE A 38 -2.77 -12.75 -1.06
CA ILE A 38 -3.76 -12.14 -1.96
C ILE A 38 -4.99 -11.73 -1.15
N PRO A 39 -5.26 -10.43 -0.97
CA PRO A 39 -6.47 -9.99 -0.30
C PRO A 39 -7.69 -10.10 -1.20
N ASN A 40 -8.64 -10.98 -0.87
CA ASN A 40 -9.86 -11.16 -1.67
C ASN A 40 -10.67 -9.86 -1.84
N GLU A 41 -10.55 -8.92 -0.90
CA GLU A 41 -11.19 -7.62 -1.02
C GLU A 41 -10.73 -6.84 -2.26
N ASN A 42 -9.47 -7.01 -2.69
CA ASN A 42 -8.94 -6.33 -3.87
C ASN A 42 -9.47 -6.93 -5.18
N LEU A 43 -9.99 -8.16 -5.18
CA LEU A 43 -10.69 -8.74 -6.33
C LEU A 43 -11.94 -7.92 -6.70
N LYS A 44 -12.55 -7.19 -5.76
CA LYS A 44 -13.68 -6.31 -6.07
C LYS A 44 -13.27 -5.06 -6.85
N LYS A 45 -12.02 -4.61 -6.71
CA LYS A 45 -11.52 -3.39 -7.36
C LYS A 45 -11.16 -3.63 -8.82
N VAL A 46 -10.75 -4.85 -9.14
CA VAL A 46 -10.34 -5.26 -10.51
C VAL A 46 -11.56 -5.55 -11.40
N ASN A 47 -12.72 -5.86 -10.82
CA ASN A 47 -13.85 -6.42 -11.55
C ASN A 47 -15.08 -5.50 -11.62
N GLU A 48 -15.95 -5.78 -12.59
CA GLU A 48 -17.20 -5.07 -12.79
C GLU A 48 -18.16 -5.17 -11.60
N LYS A 49 -18.93 -4.10 -11.36
CA LYS A 49 -20.00 -4.08 -10.35
C LYS A 49 -21.07 -5.11 -10.76
N ASN A 50 -21.47 -5.98 -9.83
CA ASN A 50 -22.51 -7.04 -9.95
C ASN A 50 -22.05 -8.48 -10.26
N LEU A 51 -20.84 -8.88 -9.87
CA LEU A 51 -20.49 -10.31 -9.89
C LEU A 51 -21.23 -11.12 -8.81
N THR A 52 -21.59 -12.36 -9.15
CA THR A 52 -22.12 -13.31 -8.18
C THR A 52 -20.99 -13.84 -7.28
N MET A 53 -21.35 -14.32 -6.10
CA MET A 53 -20.40 -14.88 -5.14
C MET A 53 -19.58 -16.06 -5.74
N ALA A 54 -20.24 -16.93 -6.52
CA ALA A 54 -19.57 -18.03 -7.20
C ALA A 54 -18.51 -17.54 -8.19
N LYS A 55 -18.83 -16.50 -8.99
CA LYS A 55 -17.87 -15.91 -9.94
C LYS A 55 -16.70 -15.26 -9.22
N MET A 56 -16.93 -14.59 -8.08
CA MET A 56 -15.85 -13.99 -7.30
C MET A 56 -14.85 -15.02 -6.77
N PHE A 57 -15.32 -16.19 -6.32
CA PHE A 57 -14.41 -17.27 -5.94
C PHE A 57 -13.67 -17.87 -7.13
N MET A 58 -14.35 -18.06 -8.26
CA MET A 58 -13.67 -18.51 -9.48
C MET A 58 -12.55 -17.54 -9.89
N ILE A 59 -12.75 -16.23 -9.73
CA ILE A 59 -11.71 -15.23 -10.01
C ILE A 59 -10.59 -15.30 -8.97
N ALA A 60 -10.91 -15.54 -7.69
CA ALA A 60 -9.87 -15.76 -6.67
C ALA A 60 -9.01 -16.99 -7.03
N ASP A 61 -9.64 -18.09 -7.44
CA ASP A 61 -8.96 -19.30 -7.89
C ASP A 61 -8.13 -19.04 -9.16
N ASP A 62 -8.62 -18.20 -10.06
CA ASP A 62 -7.91 -17.77 -11.27
C ASP A 62 -6.64 -16.99 -10.92
N ILE A 63 -6.70 -16.04 -10.00
CA ILE A 63 -5.53 -15.29 -9.52
C ILE A 63 -4.54 -16.21 -8.80
N LEU A 64 -5.02 -17.15 -7.98
CA LEU A 64 -4.16 -18.16 -7.35
C LEU A 64 -3.45 -19.01 -8.39
N ARG A 65 -4.17 -19.46 -9.43
CA ARG A 65 -3.60 -20.20 -10.55
C ARG A 65 -2.54 -19.36 -11.25
N GLN A 66 -2.83 -18.10 -11.58
CA GLN A 66 -1.89 -17.20 -12.24
C GLN A 66 -0.63 -16.95 -11.39
N GLY A 67 -0.78 -16.84 -10.07
CA GLY A 67 0.36 -16.70 -9.15
C GLY A 67 1.31 -17.90 -9.18
N VAL A 68 0.75 -19.11 -9.16
CA VAL A 68 1.55 -20.35 -9.25
C VAL A 68 2.11 -20.55 -10.65
N GLN A 69 1.31 -20.30 -11.69
CA GLN A 69 1.68 -20.42 -13.09
C GLN A 69 2.82 -19.46 -13.44
N GLY A 70 2.75 -18.20 -13.01
CA GLY A 70 3.80 -17.22 -13.29
C GLY A 70 5.17 -17.62 -12.77
N ILE A 71 5.24 -18.31 -11.62
CA ILE A 71 6.49 -18.85 -11.08
C ILE A 71 6.88 -20.16 -11.80
N SER A 72 5.90 -21.03 -12.03
CA SER A 72 6.12 -22.34 -12.65
C SER A 72 6.62 -22.21 -14.10
N ASP A 73 6.05 -21.29 -14.88
CA ASP A 73 6.38 -21.10 -16.30
C ASP A 73 7.85 -20.65 -16.44
N LEU A 74 8.32 -19.78 -15.55
CA LEU A 74 9.71 -19.35 -15.48
C LEU A 74 10.68 -20.50 -15.14
N ILE A 75 10.23 -21.51 -14.41
CA ILE A 75 11.05 -22.67 -14.00
C ILE A 75 10.95 -23.83 -15.01
N THR A 76 9.86 -23.95 -15.76
CA THR A 76 9.57 -25.17 -16.54
C THR A 76 9.76 -25.00 -18.03
N GLN A 77 9.64 -23.79 -18.60
CA GLN A 77 9.85 -23.55 -20.03
C GLN A 77 11.34 -23.45 -20.39
N HIS A 78 12.14 -24.37 -19.87
CA HIS A 78 13.55 -24.51 -20.21
C HIS A 78 13.69 -25.23 -21.57
N GLY A 79 14.17 -24.55 -22.62
CA GLY A 79 14.75 -25.27 -23.76
C GLY A 79 14.75 -24.62 -25.14
N GLU A 80 13.86 -23.69 -25.49
CA GLU A 80 13.71 -23.24 -26.89
C GLU A 80 13.85 -21.73 -27.13
N THR A 81 13.97 -20.90 -26.09
CA THR A 81 13.81 -19.44 -26.20
C THR A 81 14.98 -18.66 -25.55
N ASN A 82 15.45 -17.63 -26.26
CA ASN A 82 16.80 -17.05 -26.21
C ASN A 82 17.26 -16.35 -24.90
N ILE A 83 16.49 -16.38 -23.81
CA ILE A 83 16.84 -15.72 -22.53
C ILE A 83 16.47 -16.66 -21.39
N ASN A 84 17.45 -17.44 -20.93
CA ASN A 84 17.29 -18.45 -19.90
C ASN A 84 17.43 -17.81 -18.51
N ILE A 85 16.35 -17.79 -17.73
CA ILE A 85 16.47 -17.69 -16.27
C ILE A 85 16.68 -19.11 -15.77
N ASP A 86 17.74 -19.37 -15.01
CA ASP A 86 17.91 -20.67 -14.40
C ASP A 86 17.14 -20.79 -13.07
N PHE A 87 16.86 -22.02 -12.63
CA PHE A 87 16.21 -22.24 -11.35
C PHE A 87 16.99 -21.64 -10.17
N ALA A 88 18.31 -21.47 -10.29
CA ALA A 88 19.15 -20.92 -9.23
C ALA A 88 18.92 -19.39 -9.07
N ASP A 89 18.65 -18.67 -10.15
CA ASP A 89 18.28 -17.26 -10.17
C ASP A 89 16.92 -17.06 -9.49
N VAL A 90 15.92 -17.90 -9.82
CA VAL A 90 14.61 -17.88 -9.15
C VAL A 90 14.75 -18.25 -7.67
N GLU A 91 15.52 -19.29 -7.36
CA GLU A 91 15.75 -19.70 -5.96
C GLU A 91 16.43 -18.59 -5.17
N THR A 92 17.47 -17.95 -5.70
CA THR A 92 18.20 -16.86 -5.01
C THR A 92 17.32 -15.65 -4.75
N THR A 93 16.41 -15.37 -5.66
CA THR A 93 15.48 -14.24 -5.61
C THR A 93 14.35 -14.47 -4.62
N MET A 94 13.89 -15.70 -4.43
CA MET A 94 12.71 -16.02 -3.61
C MET A 94 13.07 -16.60 -2.24
N LYS A 95 14.22 -17.27 -2.09
CA LYS A 95 14.60 -18.00 -0.87
C LYS A 95 14.80 -17.07 0.32
N GLY A 96 14.07 -17.34 1.40
CA GLY A 96 14.16 -16.59 2.65
C GLY A 96 13.75 -15.11 2.57
N LYS A 97 13.09 -14.66 1.49
CA LYS A 97 12.68 -13.26 1.33
C LYS A 97 11.39 -12.90 2.07
N GLY A 98 10.63 -13.88 2.51
CA GLY A 98 9.43 -13.65 3.33
C GLY A 98 8.26 -13.14 2.49
N ASP A 99 7.81 -11.91 2.71
CA ASP A 99 6.61 -11.40 2.06
C ASP A 99 6.89 -11.07 0.59
N ALA A 100 5.94 -11.42 -0.27
CA ALA A 100 5.98 -11.15 -1.69
C ALA A 100 4.67 -10.55 -2.18
N ILE A 101 4.78 -9.74 -3.23
CA ILE A 101 3.66 -9.05 -3.84
C ILE A 101 3.56 -9.48 -5.30
N PHE A 102 2.32 -9.70 -5.75
CA PHE A 102 1.98 -10.19 -7.08
C PHE A 102 1.18 -9.14 -7.84
N GLY A 103 1.61 -8.82 -9.05
CA GLY A 103 0.92 -7.93 -9.98
C GLY A 103 0.82 -8.56 -11.36
N VAL A 104 -0.32 -8.38 -12.03
CA VAL A 104 -0.55 -8.88 -13.39
C VAL A 104 -1.16 -7.78 -14.25
N GLY A 105 -0.72 -7.65 -15.50
CA GLY A 105 -1.29 -6.75 -16.48
C GLY A 105 -1.45 -7.46 -17.81
N VAL A 106 -2.57 -7.24 -18.49
CA VAL A 106 -2.84 -7.83 -19.81
C VAL A 106 -3.28 -6.72 -20.74
N SER A 107 -2.64 -6.62 -21.90
CA SER A 107 -3.01 -5.63 -22.91
C SER A 107 -2.87 -6.19 -24.34
N ARG A 108 -3.48 -5.49 -25.28
CA ARG A 108 -3.57 -5.81 -26.72
C ARG A 108 -3.47 -4.53 -27.56
N GLY A 109 -3.01 -4.64 -28.80
CA GLY A 109 -2.86 -3.52 -29.74
C GLY A 109 -1.47 -2.85 -29.70
N GLU A 110 -1.34 -1.68 -30.32
CA GLU A 110 -0.02 -1.05 -30.59
C GLU A 110 0.77 -0.67 -29.32
N ASN A 111 0.08 -0.26 -28.23
CA ASN A 111 0.73 0.10 -26.96
C ASN A 111 0.64 -1.02 -25.91
N ARG A 112 0.44 -2.27 -26.34
CA ARG A 112 0.22 -3.41 -25.43
C ARG A 112 1.35 -3.59 -24.41
N ALA A 113 2.60 -3.33 -24.78
CA ALA A 113 3.76 -3.43 -23.89
C ALA A 113 3.67 -2.44 -22.71
N VAL A 114 3.54 -1.14 -23.01
CA VAL A 114 3.44 -0.06 -22.02
C VAL A 114 2.21 -0.23 -21.14
N ASP A 115 1.06 -0.54 -21.74
CA ASP A 115 -0.19 -0.69 -21.01
C ASP A 115 -0.16 -1.91 -20.09
N ALA A 116 0.37 -3.06 -20.54
CA ALA A 116 0.49 -4.25 -19.71
C ALA A 116 1.48 -4.03 -18.55
N ALA A 117 2.62 -3.40 -18.80
CA ALA A 117 3.57 -3.03 -17.75
C ALA A 117 2.92 -2.08 -16.72
N THR A 118 2.25 -1.02 -17.18
CA THR A 118 1.58 -0.04 -16.33
C THR A 118 0.44 -0.65 -15.51
N GLN A 119 -0.32 -1.58 -16.09
CA GLN A 119 -1.36 -2.32 -15.36
C GLN A 119 -0.74 -3.25 -14.31
N SER A 120 0.39 -3.90 -14.63
CA SER A 120 1.04 -4.82 -13.70
C SER A 120 1.55 -4.11 -12.44
N ILE A 121 2.08 -2.88 -12.55
CA ILE A 121 2.57 -2.07 -11.43
C ILE A 121 1.48 -1.33 -10.66
N ASN A 122 0.33 -1.08 -11.30
CA ASN A 122 -0.82 -0.43 -10.67
C ASN A 122 -1.93 -1.44 -10.33
N ASN A 123 -1.62 -2.73 -10.35
CA ASN A 123 -2.61 -3.77 -10.10
C ASN A 123 -3.10 -3.67 -8.64
N PRO A 124 -4.43 -3.65 -8.41
CA PRO A 124 -5.00 -3.63 -7.06
C PRO A 124 -4.56 -4.77 -6.14
N LEU A 125 -4.01 -5.85 -6.67
CA LEU A 125 -3.45 -6.98 -5.90
C LEU A 125 -2.08 -6.66 -5.30
N LEU A 126 -1.38 -5.66 -5.83
CA LEU A 126 -0.27 -5.03 -5.13
C LEU A 126 -0.87 -4.29 -3.93
N GLN A 127 -0.47 -4.68 -2.72
CA GLN A 127 -0.98 -4.09 -1.48
C GLN A 127 -0.61 -2.60 -1.39
N ASP A 128 -0.90 -1.91 -0.27
CA ASP A 128 -0.43 -0.53 0.00
C ASP A 128 1.12 -0.36 -0.01
N SER A 129 1.83 -1.44 -0.31
CA SER A 129 3.26 -1.47 -0.65
C SER A 129 3.38 -1.44 -2.16
N TYR A 130 3.70 -0.25 -2.68
CA TYR A 130 4.20 -0.08 -4.04
C TYR A 130 5.41 -1.00 -4.28
N ILE A 131 5.70 -1.32 -5.55
CA ILE A 131 6.93 -2.07 -5.93
C ILE A 131 8.20 -1.37 -5.43
N ASP A 132 8.11 -0.06 -5.17
CA ASP A 132 9.09 0.73 -4.43
C ASP A 132 9.46 0.09 -3.07
N GLY A 133 10.72 -0.31 -2.95
CA GLY A 133 11.30 -0.94 -1.76
C GLY A 133 11.44 -2.46 -1.82
N ALA A 134 11.12 -3.08 -2.96
CA ALA A 134 11.52 -4.46 -3.23
C ALA A 134 13.00 -4.53 -3.61
N GLU A 135 13.76 -5.41 -2.96
CA GLU A 135 15.16 -5.69 -3.34
C GLU A 135 15.25 -6.56 -4.60
N ASN A 136 14.21 -7.36 -4.88
CA ASN A 136 14.23 -8.38 -5.91
C ASN A 136 12.90 -8.37 -6.68
N ILE A 137 12.97 -8.36 -8.01
CA ILE A 137 11.81 -8.41 -8.89
C ILE A 137 11.99 -9.54 -9.89
N LEU A 138 10.98 -10.40 -9.95
CA LEU A 138 10.83 -11.43 -10.97
C LEU A 138 9.73 -10.99 -11.93
N LEU A 139 10.09 -10.83 -13.19
CA LEU A 139 9.23 -10.39 -14.27
C LEU A 139 9.01 -11.55 -15.25
N ASN A 140 7.76 -11.94 -15.49
CA ASN A 140 7.40 -12.86 -16.56
C ASN A 140 6.63 -12.11 -17.64
N ILE A 141 7.08 -12.25 -18.88
CA ILE A 141 6.39 -11.70 -20.06
C ILE A 141 5.87 -12.90 -20.85
N SER A 142 4.54 -13.05 -20.91
CA SER A 142 3.90 -14.04 -21.76
C SER A 142 3.29 -13.38 -22.98
N SER A 143 3.55 -13.95 -24.15
CA SER A 143 3.06 -13.46 -25.44
C SER A 143 2.98 -14.60 -26.45
N ASP A 144 2.41 -14.33 -27.62
CA ASP A 144 2.64 -15.15 -28.80
C ASP A 144 4.04 -14.88 -29.40
N GLU A 145 4.34 -15.50 -30.55
CA GLU A 145 5.61 -15.32 -31.27
C GLU A 145 5.80 -13.90 -31.84
N SER A 146 4.81 -13.01 -31.72
CA SER A 146 4.85 -11.65 -32.28
C SER A 146 5.64 -10.65 -31.43
N LEU A 147 6.12 -11.04 -30.25
CA LEU A 147 6.77 -10.12 -29.32
C LEU A 147 8.06 -9.54 -29.89
N ALA A 148 8.09 -8.21 -30.03
CA ALA A 148 9.28 -7.50 -30.51
C ALA A 148 10.26 -7.22 -29.35
N TYR A 149 11.53 -7.07 -29.69
CA TYR A 149 12.58 -6.69 -28.73
C TYR A 149 12.28 -5.34 -28.07
N ASP A 150 11.83 -4.35 -28.84
CA ASP A 150 11.53 -3.00 -28.34
C ASP A 150 10.41 -3.03 -27.29
N GLU A 151 9.41 -3.90 -27.45
CA GLU A 151 8.32 -4.09 -26.48
C GLU A 151 8.85 -4.65 -25.15
N VAL A 152 9.80 -5.59 -25.20
CA VAL A 152 10.44 -6.15 -24.00
C VAL A 152 11.27 -5.07 -23.29
N GLU A 153 12.04 -4.30 -24.03
CA GLU A 153 12.85 -3.19 -23.48
C GLU A 153 11.96 -2.15 -22.78
N GLU A 154 10.85 -1.76 -23.40
CA GLU A 154 9.88 -0.83 -22.80
C GLU A 154 9.30 -1.37 -21.49
N ILE A 155 8.85 -2.64 -21.47
CA ILE A 155 8.31 -3.27 -20.25
C ILE A 155 9.36 -3.24 -19.14
N VAL A 156 10.57 -3.73 -19.41
CA VAL A 156 11.65 -3.80 -18.41
C VAL A 156 11.98 -2.40 -17.88
N ASN A 157 12.06 -1.39 -18.74
CA ASN A 157 12.35 -0.02 -18.35
C ASN A 157 11.25 0.59 -17.46
N ILE A 158 9.98 0.34 -17.76
CA ILE A 158 8.85 0.82 -16.94
C ILE A 158 8.87 0.20 -15.55
N ILE A 159 9.06 -1.13 -15.47
CA ILE A 159 9.11 -1.84 -14.18
C ILE A 159 10.31 -1.36 -13.36
N ARG A 160 11.49 -1.25 -13.98
CA ARG A 160 12.72 -0.80 -13.33
C ARG A 160 12.62 0.65 -12.82
N SER A 161 11.99 1.53 -13.60
CA SER A 161 11.77 2.94 -13.21
C SER A 161 10.78 3.09 -12.05
N SER A 162 9.93 2.09 -11.84
CA SER A 162 8.94 2.06 -10.76
C SER A 162 9.46 1.37 -9.48
N ALA A 163 10.67 0.83 -9.53
CA ALA A 163 11.33 0.10 -8.45
C ALA A 163 12.53 0.88 -7.89
N ASP A 164 13.19 0.33 -6.88
CA ASP A 164 14.41 0.91 -6.33
C ASP A 164 15.56 0.86 -7.37
N PRO A 165 16.41 1.90 -7.50
CA PRO A 165 17.54 1.90 -8.44
C PRO A 165 18.47 0.69 -8.32
N ASP A 166 18.62 0.14 -7.11
CA ASP A 166 19.49 -0.99 -6.79
C ASP A 166 18.73 -2.34 -6.81
N VAL A 167 17.52 -2.39 -7.37
CA VAL A 167 16.73 -3.62 -7.46
C VAL A 167 17.40 -4.67 -8.35
N HIS A 168 17.43 -5.91 -7.88
CA HIS A 168 17.79 -7.05 -8.70
C HIS A 168 16.57 -7.51 -9.53
N LEU A 169 16.55 -7.16 -10.81
CA LEU A 169 15.48 -7.53 -11.73
C LEU A 169 15.91 -8.72 -12.60
N ILE A 170 15.13 -9.78 -12.54
CA ILE A 170 15.23 -10.95 -13.41
C ILE A 170 13.96 -10.99 -14.26
N TYR A 171 14.12 -11.12 -15.58
CA TYR A 171 12.98 -11.23 -16.49
C TYR A 171 13.06 -12.49 -17.34
N GLY A 172 11.90 -13.09 -17.58
CA GLY A 172 11.72 -14.27 -18.39
C GLY A 172 10.64 -14.05 -19.44
N GLN A 173 10.73 -14.83 -20.50
CA GLN A 173 9.76 -14.83 -21.58
C GLN A 173 9.14 -16.21 -21.71
N THR A 174 7.81 -16.24 -21.75
CA THR A 174 6.99 -17.43 -21.96
C THR A 174 6.25 -17.27 -23.28
N PHE A 175 6.25 -18.29 -24.12
CA PHE A 175 5.43 -18.28 -25.34
C PHE A 175 4.15 -19.06 -25.11
N ASP A 176 3.03 -18.43 -25.44
CA ASP A 176 1.70 -18.99 -25.34
C ASP A 176 0.95 -18.67 -26.65
N ALA A 177 0.78 -19.70 -27.49
CA ALA A 177 0.20 -19.58 -28.82
C ALA A 177 -1.28 -19.16 -28.78
N ASP A 178 -1.96 -19.33 -27.64
CA ASP A 178 -3.36 -18.95 -27.47
C ASP A 178 -3.53 -17.44 -27.19
N MET A 179 -2.43 -16.69 -27.08
CA MET A 179 -2.47 -15.28 -26.67
C MET A 179 -2.82 -14.28 -27.77
N GLU A 180 -3.05 -14.68 -29.02
CA GLU A 180 -3.60 -13.84 -30.13
C GLU A 180 -3.33 -12.32 -30.01
N ASP A 181 -2.08 -11.87 -30.24
CA ASP A 181 -1.65 -10.46 -30.19
C ASP A 181 -1.75 -9.78 -28.79
N SER A 182 -1.86 -10.56 -27.71
CA SER A 182 -1.85 -10.06 -26.34
C SER A 182 -0.55 -10.32 -25.60
N ILE A 183 -0.17 -9.35 -24.77
CA ILE A 183 0.94 -9.48 -23.83
C ILE A 183 0.38 -9.53 -22.42
N LYS A 184 0.86 -10.49 -21.64
CA LYS A 184 0.63 -10.62 -20.20
C LYS A 184 1.93 -10.40 -19.47
N VAL A 185 1.97 -9.35 -18.66
CA VAL A 185 3.11 -9.02 -17.80
C VAL A 185 2.76 -9.42 -16.38
N THR A 186 3.58 -10.28 -15.79
CA THR A 186 3.45 -10.71 -14.40
C THR A 186 4.66 -10.26 -13.61
N VAL A 187 4.45 -9.56 -12.51
CA VAL A 187 5.49 -9.01 -11.65
C VAL A 187 5.36 -9.63 -10.27
N ILE A 188 6.47 -10.19 -9.78
CA ILE A 188 6.60 -10.72 -8.42
C ILE A 188 7.72 -9.95 -7.75
N ALA A 189 7.36 -9.11 -6.80
CA ALA A 189 8.30 -8.34 -6.01
C ALA A 189 8.53 -9.03 -4.66
N THR A 190 9.78 -9.14 -4.22
CA THR A 190 10.16 -9.77 -2.95
C THR A 190 11.28 -8.98 -2.26
N GLY A 191 11.54 -9.28 -0.98
CA GLY A 191 12.59 -8.60 -0.23
C GLY A 191 12.18 -7.19 0.20
N PHE A 192 10.90 -6.98 0.51
CA PHE A 192 10.46 -5.73 1.11
C PHE A 192 11.10 -5.56 2.49
N ALA A 193 11.79 -4.44 2.69
CA ALA A 193 12.39 -4.13 3.98
C ALA A 193 11.32 -4.15 5.08
N LYS A 194 11.48 -5.04 6.07
CA LYS A 194 10.62 -5.19 7.26
C LYS A 194 10.51 -3.92 8.13
N ASP A 195 11.19 -2.84 7.74
CA ASP A 195 11.44 -1.66 8.57
C ASP A 195 10.55 -0.45 8.22
N ARG A 196 9.70 -0.51 7.18
CA ARG A 196 8.77 0.61 6.90
C ARG A 196 7.68 0.74 7.97
N SER A 197 7.35 -0.33 8.70
CA SER A 197 6.41 -0.26 9.83
C SER A 197 7.04 0.31 11.11
N MET A 198 8.35 0.14 11.32
CA MET A 198 9.07 0.73 12.45
C MET A 198 9.51 2.18 12.19
N LYS A 199 9.92 2.53 10.97
CA LYS A 199 10.30 3.92 10.63
C LYS A 199 9.15 4.92 10.81
N LYS A 200 7.89 4.53 10.53
CA LYS A 200 6.73 5.41 10.75
C LYS A 200 6.43 5.67 12.24
N GLN A 201 6.82 4.75 13.12
CA GLN A 201 6.76 4.95 14.58
C GLN A 201 7.98 5.70 15.13
N LEU A 202 9.17 5.56 14.53
CA LEU A 202 10.33 6.34 14.93
C LEU A 202 10.26 7.80 14.50
N ASP A 203 9.77 8.13 13.30
CA ASP A 203 9.66 9.53 12.85
C ASP A 203 8.63 10.34 13.65
N SER A 204 7.55 9.72 14.12
CA SER A 204 6.60 10.37 15.03
C SER A 204 7.16 10.56 16.45
N SER A 205 8.16 9.76 16.85
CA SER A 205 8.84 9.90 18.14
C SER A 205 10.03 10.88 18.11
N MET A 206 10.68 11.06 16.95
CA MET A 206 11.84 11.95 16.79
C MET A 206 11.48 13.44 16.70
N PHE A 207 10.25 13.81 16.35
CA PHE A 207 9.78 15.20 16.41
C PHE A 207 9.37 15.68 17.82
N SER A 208 9.45 14.83 18.85
CA SER A 208 9.05 15.21 20.23
C SER A 208 10.21 15.53 21.17
N LYS A 209 11.47 15.42 20.74
CA LYS A 209 12.59 15.47 21.69
C LYS A 209 13.87 16.14 21.19
N GLN A 210 13.77 17.37 20.69
CA GLN A 210 14.94 18.28 20.67
C GLN A 210 14.54 19.76 20.54
N GLN A 211 14.27 20.40 21.68
CA GLN A 211 14.67 21.79 21.88
C GLN A 211 15.38 21.90 23.23
N THR A 212 16.69 21.74 23.15
CA THR A 212 17.66 22.09 24.18
C THR A 212 17.73 23.60 24.35
N LYS A 213 17.74 24.02 25.62
CA LYS A 213 18.08 25.34 26.16
C LYS A 213 19.09 26.12 25.30
N LYS A 214 18.72 27.34 24.92
CA LYS A 214 19.66 28.43 24.66
C LYS A 214 19.06 29.70 25.24
N ASP A 215 19.78 30.33 26.16
CA ASP A 215 19.37 31.52 26.90
C ASP A 215 19.04 32.67 25.94
N ILE A 216 17.81 33.16 26.02
CA ILE A 216 17.38 34.44 25.46
C ILE A 216 17.10 35.34 26.67
N ASP A 217 17.79 36.48 26.72
CA ASP A 217 17.71 37.49 27.78
C ASP A 217 16.28 37.80 28.18
N LYS A 218 16.02 37.75 29.49
CA LYS A 218 14.69 37.80 30.08
C LYS A 218 14.15 39.22 30.32
N ASP A 219 14.77 40.25 29.72
CA ASP A 219 14.50 41.66 30.04
C ASP A 219 13.98 42.51 28.88
N SER A 220 13.54 41.92 27.76
CA SER A 220 12.99 42.69 26.63
C SER A 220 11.52 42.38 26.34
N TYR A 221 10.67 42.39 27.37
CA TYR A 221 9.23 42.48 27.17
C TYR A 221 8.74 43.84 27.67
N ILE A 222 8.33 44.69 26.73
CA ILE A 222 7.61 45.93 27.00
C ILE A 222 6.35 45.54 27.80
N SER A 223 6.20 46.09 29.01
CA SER A 223 5.06 45.78 29.87
C SER A 223 3.76 46.29 29.24
N SER A 224 2.64 45.67 29.63
CA SER A 224 1.30 46.07 29.19
C SER A 224 1.01 47.55 29.43
N ASP A 225 1.62 48.15 30.46
CA ASP A 225 1.44 49.55 30.83
C ASP A 225 2.23 50.51 29.91
N MET A 226 3.41 50.08 29.44
CA MET A 226 4.25 50.85 28.51
C MET A 226 3.70 50.84 27.08
N TRP A 227 2.96 49.79 26.69
CA TRP A 227 2.20 49.77 25.42
C TRP A 227 1.01 50.73 25.42
N SER A 228 0.40 50.97 26.58
CA SER A 228 -0.73 51.90 26.74
C SER A 228 -0.31 53.38 26.72
N GLU A 229 0.93 53.70 27.11
CA GLU A 229 1.49 55.07 27.01
C GLU A 229 1.85 55.47 25.57
N ILE A 230 2.28 54.52 24.74
CA ILE A 230 2.64 54.76 23.33
C ILE A 230 1.41 55.05 22.47
N GLN A 231 0.24 54.55 22.88
CA GLN A 231 -1.03 54.77 22.19
C GLN A 231 -1.87 55.77 22.99
N GLY A 232 -1.57 57.06 22.80
CA GLY A 232 -2.32 58.17 23.41
C GLY A 232 -3.83 57.94 23.36
N GLU A 233 -4.46 58.10 24.52
CA GLU A 233 -5.87 57.78 24.78
C GLU A 233 -6.85 58.43 23.79
N GLU A 234 -7.84 57.66 23.34
CA GLU A 234 -9.25 58.06 23.47
C GLU A 234 -10.13 56.86 23.86
N LYS A 235 -10.93 57.08 24.91
CA LYS A 235 -11.76 56.12 25.66
C LYS A 235 -12.94 55.56 24.85
N LYS A 236 -13.28 54.28 25.09
CA LYS A 236 -14.65 53.84 25.42
C LYS A 236 -14.68 52.39 25.97
N GLU A 237 -15.14 52.28 27.21
CA GLU A 237 -15.41 51.04 27.94
C GLU A 237 -16.45 50.14 27.24
N LYS A 238 -16.28 48.82 27.35
CA LYS A 238 -17.33 47.88 27.78
C LYS A 238 -16.81 46.48 28.10
N ASN A 239 -17.01 46.10 29.36
CA ASN A 239 -16.97 44.79 30.02
C ASN A 239 -16.93 43.53 29.13
N GLN A 240 -15.74 42.92 29.02
CA GLN A 240 -15.58 41.51 28.61
C GLN A 240 -15.19 40.58 29.78
N ALA A 241 -14.84 41.14 30.94
CA ALA A 241 -14.31 40.41 32.09
C ALA A 241 -15.35 39.69 32.97
N GLN A 242 -16.64 39.72 32.61
CA GLN A 242 -17.70 39.07 33.41
C GLN A 242 -18.12 37.68 32.89
N TYR A 243 -17.55 37.19 31.78
CA TYR A 243 -17.97 35.92 31.18
C TYR A 243 -17.16 34.69 31.61
N LEU A 244 -16.03 34.85 32.31
CA LEU A 244 -15.11 33.74 32.56
C LEU A 244 -15.05 33.23 34.01
N SER A 245 -15.69 33.90 34.96
CA SER A 245 -15.51 33.61 36.39
C SER A 245 -16.64 32.84 37.08
N SER A 246 -17.64 32.34 36.35
CA SER A 246 -18.75 31.56 36.94
C SER A 246 -19.03 30.25 36.19
N ARG A 247 -18.11 29.29 36.24
CA ARG A 247 -18.41 27.89 35.88
C ARG A 247 -18.08 26.98 37.05
N ASN A 248 -19.10 26.71 37.86
CA ASN A 248 -19.10 25.69 38.90
C ASN A 248 -18.75 24.31 38.29
N GLN A 249 -17.89 23.57 38.99
CA GLN A 249 -17.35 22.25 38.57
C GLN A 249 -18.36 21.10 38.63
N ASN A 250 -19.59 21.30 39.11
CA ASN A 250 -20.53 20.21 39.41
C ASN A 250 -21.46 19.80 38.26
N ASP A 251 -21.14 20.17 37.01
CA ASP A 251 -22.10 20.15 35.91
C ASP A 251 -21.62 19.31 34.71
N LEU A 252 -20.85 18.24 35.00
CA LEU A 252 -20.25 17.33 34.00
C LEU A 252 -21.05 16.03 33.76
N GLU A 253 -22.04 15.71 34.60
CA GLU A 253 -22.79 14.45 34.48
C GLU A 253 -24.02 14.53 33.57
N THR A 254 -24.35 15.72 33.04
CA THR A 254 -25.52 15.91 32.17
C THR A 254 -25.09 16.07 30.70
N PRO A 255 -25.56 15.22 29.76
CA PRO A 255 -25.20 15.33 28.35
C PRO A 255 -25.54 16.68 27.73
N ALA A 256 -24.66 17.20 26.87
CA ALA A 256 -24.70 18.57 26.33
C ALA A 256 -26.04 18.96 25.66
N PHE A 257 -26.77 17.99 25.12
CA PHE A 257 -28.05 18.19 24.43
C PHE A 257 -29.17 18.76 25.33
N TYR A 258 -29.11 18.50 26.64
CA TYR A 258 -30.11 18.97 27.61
C TYR A 258 -29.76 20.32 28.25
N ARG A 259 -28.55 20.85 28.03
CA ARG A 259 -28.07 22.05 28.71
C ARG A 259 -28.73 23.36 28.23
N ASN A 260 -29.33 23.35 27.04
CA ASN A 260 -29.79 24.58 26.37
C ASN A 260 -31.31 24.69 26.18
N LYS A 261 -32.13 23.87 26.85
CA LYS A 261 -33.61 23.92 26.70
C LYS A 261 -34.36 24.65 27.82
N SER A 262 -33.67 25.19 28.83
CA SER A 262 -34.32 25.85 29.99
C SER A 262 -34.42 27.38 29.88
N GLY A 263 -34.14 27.98 28.71
CA GLY A 263 -33.97 29.43 28.58
C GLY A 263 -34.82 30.15 27.54
N ILE A 264 -35.64 29.46 26.74
CA ILE A 264 -36.45 30.14 25.71
C ILE A 264 -37.84 30.40 26.28
N ASN A 265 -37.96 31.52 27.00
CA ASN A 265 -39.23 32.10 27.40
C ASN A 265 -39.79 32.89 26.21
N LEU A 266 -40.56 32.24 25.35
CA LEU A 266 -41.44 32.92 24.40
C LEU A 266 -42.59 33.52 25.20
N LYS A 267 -42.64 34.85 25.28
CA LYS A 267 -43.83 35.58 25.76
C LYS A 267 -44.56 36.22 24.58
N PRO A 268 -45.89 36.38 24.72
CA PRO A 268 -46.88 36.27 23.64
C PRO A 268 -46.88 37.42 22.64
#